data_AF-A0ABD5SX17-F1
#
_entry.id   AF-A0ABD5SX17-F1
#
_cell.length_a   1.000
_cell.length_b   1.000
_cell.length_c   1.000
_cell.angle_alpha   90.00
_cell.angle_beta   90.00
_cell.angle_gamma   90.00
#
_symmetry.space_group_name_H-M   'P 1'
#
loop_
_entity.id
_entity.type
_entity.pdbx_description
1 polymer ?
#
loop_
_entity_poly.entity_id
_entity_poly.type
_entity_poly.pdbx_seq_one_letter_code
_entity_poly.pdbx_strand_id
1 'polypeptide(L)'
;MDPHTAEFGFELRTCRWAEREWPPDESASDDRAFVVARQLGTKRRRWDTIVLECDPDALRRRANFGPDRLDSDLLYLVRDAPAEWAYYRDALPHPGYPWRYVREAIHRADDRGILETRKNGNRIEIRRKWAYPDWLERIVAIENKPDLDASAARALGAQLEYDVAMGVADEVWVATRETGERVEPVLFEDLPIEAGILALEPDDLTAEVAWHPRSLAVDEPG
;
A
#
# COMPACT_ATOMS: atom_id res chain seq x y z
N MET A 1 18.73 -27.70 -4.56
CA MET A 1 18.50 -26.46 -3.80
C MET A 1 16.99 -26.27 -3.82
N ASP A 2 16.34 -26.26 -2.67
CA ASP A 2 14.90 -26.03 -2.58
C ASP A 2 14.62 -24.62 -3.18
N PRO A 3 13.79 -24.49 -4.23
CA PRO A 3 13.51 -23.20 -4.86
C PRO A 3 12.91 -22.16 -3.89
N HIS A 4 12.34 -22.60 -2.76
CA HIS A 4 11.81 -21.74 -1.70
C HIS A 4 12.89 -21.26 -0.72
N THR A 5 14.14 -21.74 -0.82
CA THR A 5 15.30 -21.21 -0.06
C THR A 5 15.91 -19.97 -0.69
N ALA A 6 15.62 -19.71 -1.95
CA ALA A 6 16.04 -18.47 -2.61
C ALA A 6 15.08 -17.33 -2.23
N GLU A 7 15.63 -16.16 -1.88
CA GLU A 7 14.85 -14.98 -1.44
C GLU A 7 13.70 -14.64 -2.42
N PHE A 8 13.96 -14.70 -3.72
CA PHE A 8 12.94 -14.45 -4.75
C PHE A 8 11.78 -15.48 -4.73
N GLY A 9 12.08 -16.75 -4.49
CA GLY A 9 11.08 -17.82 -4.42
C GLY A 9 10.23 -17.70 -3.17
N PHE A 10 10.86 -17.36 -2.04
CA PHE A 10 10.16 -17.11 -0.78
C PHE A 10 9.23 -15.89 -0.88
N GLU A 11 9.70 -14.78 -1.42
CA GLU A 11 8.91 -13.56 -1.64
C GLU A 11 7.64 -13.83 -2.46
N LEU A 12 7.75 -14.64 -3.52
CA LEU A 12 6.58 -15.06 -4.30
C LEU A 12 5.56 -15.85 -3.48
N ARG A 13 6.03 -16.67 -2.54
CA ARG A 13 5.15 -17.45 -1.65
C ARG A 13 4.54 -16.56 -0.57
N THR A 14 5.28 -15.60 -0.02
CA THR A 14 4.73 -14.59 0.90
C THR A 14 3.61 -13.79 0.24
N CYS A 15 3.83 -13.27 -0.97
CA CYS A 15 2.77 -12.56 -1.70
C CYS A 15 1.56 -13.47 -1.95
N ARG A 16 1.78 -14.72 -2.37
CA ARG A 16 0.71 -15.67 -2.65
C ARG A 16 -0.07 -16.06 -1.40
N TRP A 17 0.60 -16.19 -0.27
CA TRP A 17 -0.01 -16.40 1.04
C TRP A 17 -0.85 -15.17 1.42
N ALA A 18 -0.29 -13.97 1.36
CA ALA A 18 -0.98 -12.74 1.71
C ALA A 18 -2.22 -12.48 0.82
N GLU A 19 -2.18 -12.82 -0.46
CA GLU A 19 -3.34 -12.73 -1.36
C GLU A 19 -4.53 -13.61 -0.93
N ARG A 20 -4.27 -14.68 -0.18
CA ARG A 20 -5.25 -15.72 0.13
C ARG A 20 -5.70 -15.74 1.59
N GLU A 21 -4.74 -15.56 2.49
CA GLU A 21 -4.89 -15.86 3.91
C GLU A 21 -4.60 -14.62 4.79
N TRP A 22 -4.36 -13.44 4.19
CA TRP A 22 -4.24 -12.21 4.99
C TRP A 22 -5.60 -11.80 5.56
N PRO A 23 -5.68 -11.38 6.84
CA PRO A 23 -4.60 -11.29 7.83
C PRO A 23 -4.34 -12.63 8.57
N PRO A 24 -3.11 -12.85 9.08
CA PRO A 24 -2.63 -14.16 9.58
C PRO A 24 -3.45 -14.82 10.70
N ASP A 25 -4.16 -14.05 11.52
CA ASP A 25 -4.93 -14.57 12.68
C ASP A 25 -6.44 -14.53 12.48
N GLU A 26 -6.91 -14.22 11.28
CA GLU A 26 -8.33 -14.17 11.00
C GLU A 26 -8.70 -15.09 9.85
N SER A 27 -9.86 -15.73 9.97
CA SER A 27 -10.40 -16.47 8.84
C SER A 27 -10.79 -15.50 7.73
N ALA A 28 -10.50 -15.88 6.49
CA ALA A 28 -10.93 -15.12 5.31
C ALA A 28 -12.45 -14.80 5.40
N SER A 29 -12.78 -13.53 5.18
CA SER A 29 -14.15 -13.03 5.16
C SER A 29 -14.38 -12.24 3.87
N ASP A 30 -15.57 -12.37 3.30
CA ASP A 30 -16.00 -11.59 2.13
C ASP A 30 -16.18 -10.09 2.44
N ASP A 31 -16.12 -9.71 3.72
CA ASP A 31 -16.26 -8.33 4.20
C ASP A 31 -14.94 -7.53 4.13
N ARG A 32 -13.84 -8.14 3.67
CA ARG A 32 -12.53 -7.49 3.53
C ARG A 32 -11.98 -7.66 2.12
N ALA A 33 -11.24 -6.66 1.65
CA ALA A 33 -10.55 -6.72 0.38
C ALA A 33 -9.08 -6.36 0.56
N PHE A 34 -8.20 -7.14 -0.08
CA PHE A 34 -6.76 -6.93 0.01
C PHE A 34 -6.16 -6.79 -1.38
N VAL A 35 -5.21 -5.88 -1.53
CA VAL A 35 -4.38 -5.77 -2.73
C VAL A 35 -2.93 -5.95 -2.32
N VAL A 36 -2.27 -6.96 -2.90
CA VAL A 36 -0.86 -7.23 -2.64
C VAL A 36 -0.02 -6.62 -3.76
N ALA A 37 0.96 -5.81 -3.39
CA ALA A 37 1.98 -5.31 -4.29
C ALA A 37 3.33 -5.93 -3.95
N ARG A 38 4.15 -6.13 -4.99
CA ARG A 38 5.46 -6.75 -4.90
C ARG A 38 6.55 -5.76 -5.32
N GLN A 39 7.65 -5.69 -4.58
CA GLN A 39 8.81 -4.83 -4.85
C GLN A 39 8.38 -3.37 -5.14
N LEU A 40 7.52 -2.81 -4.29
CA LEU A 40 6.98 -1.47 -4.48
C LEU A 40 7.74 -0.43 -3.64
N GLY A 41 7.96 0.76 -4.18
CA GLY A 41 8.58 1.86 -3.43
C GLY A 41 9.09 2.98 -4.31
N THR A 42 10.07 3.71 -3.78
CA THR A 42 10.75 4.82 -4.46
C THR A 42 12.18 4.43 -4.83
N LYS A 43 12.93 5.35 -5.46
CA LYS A 43 14.36 5.16 -5.73
C LYS A 43 15.18 4.90 -4.46
N ARG A 44 14.74 5.38 -3.29
CA ARG A 44 15.52 5.37 -2.04
C ARG A 44 15.10 4.28 -1.05
N ARG A 45 13.91 3.70 -1.21
CA ARG A 45 13.37 2.66 -0.33
C ARG A 45 12.35 1.82 -1.10
N ARG A 46 12.43 0.51 -1.00
CA ARG A 46 11.57 -0.45 -1.71
C ARG A 46 11.23 -1.60 -0.79
N TRP A 47 9.95 -1.82 -0.57
CA TRP A 47 9.43 -2.91 0.25
C TRP A 47 9.22 -4.15 -0.60
N ASP A 48 9.49 -5.32 -0.01
CA ASP A 48 9.37 -6.57 -0.75
C ASP A 48 7.92 -6.92 -1.04
N THR A 49 7.08 -6.85 0.00
CA THR A 49 5.64 -7.09 -0.11
C THR A 49 4.91 -5.95 0.59
N ILE A 50 3.89 -5.42 -0.06
CA ILE A 50 2.95 -4.46 0.55
C ILE A 50 1.56 -5.05 0.48
N VAL A 51 0.87 -5.11 1.61
CA VAL A 51 -0.54 -5.47 1.68
C VAL A 51 -1.35 -4.20 1.92
N LEU A 52 -2.33 -3.96 1.05
CA LEU A 52 -3.27 -2.86 1.18
C LEU A 52 -4.60 -3.44 1.66
N GLU A 53 -4.98 -3.16 2.91
CA GLU A 53 -6.31 -3.49 3.42
C GLU A 53 -7.29 -2.42 2.97
N CYS A 54 -8.40 -2.85 2.39
CA CYS A 54 -9.33 -1.98 1.68
C CYS A 54 -10.78 -2.24 2.10
N ASP A 55 -11.56 -1.16 2.18
CA ASP A 55 -13.02 -1.26 2.17
C ASP A 55 -13.47 -1.85 0.82
N PRO A 56 -14.16 -3.01 0.80
CA PRO A 56 -14.49 -3.69 -0.46
C PRO A 56 -15.37 -2.86 -1.40
N ASP A 57 -16.34 -2.13 -0.85
CA ASP A 57 -17.28 -1.35 -1.66
C ASP A 57 -16.62 -0.08 -2.21
N ALA A 58 -15.77 0.56 -1.42
CA ALA A 58 -14.95 1.68 -1.81
C ALA A 58 -13.93 1.28 -2.88
N LEU A 59 -13.30 0.12 -2.75
CA LEU A 59 -12.39 -0.41 -3.78
C LEU A 59 -13.14 -0.68 -5.09
N ARG A 60 -14.36 -1.24 -5.03
CA ARG A 60 -15.24 -1.39 -6.22
C ARG A 60 -15.58 -0.03 -6.84
N ARG A 61 -15.89 0.99 -6.04
CA ARG A 61 -16.10 2.37 -6.55
C ARG A 61 -14.83 2.97 -7.15
N ARG A 62 -13.66 2.67 -6.57
CA ARG A 62 -12.35 3.13 -7.06
C ARG A 62 -12.03 2.53 -8.43
N ALA A 63 -12.57 1.37 -8.77
CA ALA A 63 -12.42 0.76 -10.09
C ALA A 63 -13.08 1.57 -11.23
N ASN A 64 -14.06 2.45 -10.93
CA ASN A 64 -14.67 3.33 -11.93
C ASN A 64 -13.67 4.27 -12.63
N PHE A 65 -12.53 4.55 -11.99
CA PHE A 65 -11.46 5.41 -12.53
C PHE A 65 -10.52 4.67 -13.51
N GLY A 66 -10.74 3.37 -13.71
CA GLY A 66 -9.97 2.51 -14.60
C GLY A 66 -8.67 1.98 -14.00
N PRO A 67 -8.00 1.07 -14.73
CA PRO A 67 -6.77 0.41 -14.28
C PRO A 67 -5.53 1.31 -14.36
N ASP A 68 -5.56 2.33 -15.23
CA ASP A 68 -4.43 3.22 -15.42
C ASP A 68 -4.18 4.07 -14.18
N ARG A 69 -2.89 4.21 -13.81
CA ARG A 69 -2.47 5.02 -12.66
C ARG A 69 -3.10 6.41 -12.70
N LEU A 70 -3.64 6.84 -11.56
CA LEU A 70 -3.94 8.24 -11.31
C LEU A 70 -2.64 8.87 -10.77
N ASP A 71 -1.96 9.65 -11.60
CA ASP A 71 -0.84 10.47 -11.13
C ASP A 71 -1.32 11.58 -10.18
N SER A 72 -0.38 12.34 -9.62
CA SER A 72 -0.69 13.40 -8.65
C SER A 72 -1.71 14.40 -9.18
N ASP A 73 -1.66 14.73 -10.47
CA ASP A 73 -2.53 15.75 -11.06
C ASP A 73 -3.94 15.21 -11.30
N LEU A 74 -4.05 13.96 -11.78
CA LEU A 74 -5.35 13.30 -11.92
C LEU A 74 -5.99 13.02 -10.56
N LEU A 75 -5.20 12.58 -9.57
CA LEU A 75 -5.68 12.31 -8.22
C LEU A 75 -6.20 13.58 -7.54
N TYR A 76 -5.49 14.70 -7.71
CA TYR A 76 -5.95 16.03 -7.30
C TYR A 76 -7.32 16.36 -7.91
N LEU A 77 -7.49 16.19 -9.22
CA LEU A 77 -8.76 16.50 -9.88
C LEU A 77 -9.91 15.64 -9.37
N VAL A 78 -9.75 14.32 -9.28
CA VAL A 78 -10.86 13.42 -8.91
C VAL A 78 -11.26 13.54 -7.43
N ARG A 79 -10.34 13.99 -6.56
CA ARG A 79 -10.63 14.29 -5.16
C ARG A 79 -11.41 15.59 -5.00
N ASP A 80 -11.06 16.62 -5.74
CA ASP A 80 -11.56 17.98 -5.53
C ASP A 80 -12.62 18.44 -6.54
N ALA A 81 -12.86 17.71 -7.63
CA ALA A 81 -13.86 18.10 -8.63
C ALA A 81 -15.28 18.16 -8.02
N PRO A 82 -16.06 19.19 -8.37
CA PRO A 82 -17.38 19.42 -7.78
C PRO A 82 -18.44 18.45 -8.30
N ALA A 83 -19.49 18.20 -7.50
CA ALA A 83 -20.65 17.41 -7.93
C ALA A 83 -21.50 18.10 -9.00
N GLU A 84 -21.50 19.43 -9.01
CA GLU A 84 -22.20 20.26 -9.98
C GLU A 84 -21.22 20.98 -10.90
N TRP A 85 -21.70 21.41 -12.06
CA TRP A 85 -20.88 22.17 -13.00
C TRP A 85 -20.38 23.48 -12.39
N ALA A 86 -19.06 23.65 -12.33
CA ALA A 86 -18.45 24.90 -11.90
C ALA A 86 -17.15 25.18 -12.65
N TYR A 87 -16.78 26.47 -12.76
CA TYR A 87 -15.52 26.87 -13.39
C TYR A 87 -14.35 26.31 -12.58
N TYR A 88 -13.42 25.59 -13.24
CA TYR A 88 -12.40 24.81 -12.52
C TYR A 88 -11.52 25.64 -11.56
N ARG A 89 -11.29 26.92 -11.86
CA ARG A 89 -10.49 27.80 -10.98
C ARG A 89 -11.24 28.31 -9.76
N ASP A 90 -12.57 28.28 -9.82
CA ASP A 90 -13.43 28.65 -8.70
C ASP A 90 -13.75 27.43 -7.83
N ALA A 91 -13.73 26.23 -8.42
CA ALA A 91 -14.12 24.98 -7.76
C ALA A 91 -12.95 24.23 -7.10
N LEU A 92 -11.77 24.22 -7.73
CA LEU A 92 -10.62 23.50 -7.21
C LEU A 92 -9.82 24.36 -6.23
N PRO A 93 -9.17 23.76 -5.22
CA PRO A 93 -8.17 24.45 -4.41
C PRO A 93 -7.08 25.12 -5.26
N HIS A 94 -6.28 26.02 -4.69
CA HIS A 94 -5.14 26.53 -5.43
C HIS A 94 -4.04 25.45 -5.49
N PRO A 95 -3.56 25.04 -6.68
CA PRO A 95 -2.69 23.85 -6.81
C PRO A 95 -1.24 24.07 -6.35
N GLY A 96 -0.84 25.32 -6.06
CA GLY A 96 0.54 25.68 -5.71
C GLY A 96 1.49 25.76 -6.92
N TYR A 97 0.98 25.56 -8.13
CA TYR A 97 1.70 25.68 -9.40
C TYR A 97 0.81 26.32 -10.49
N PRO A 98 1.31 26.65 -11.69
CA PRO A 98 0.52 27.34 -12.72
C PRO A 98 -0.70 26.54 -13.21
N TRP A 99 -1.87 27.20 -13.30
CA TRP A 99 -3.14 26.63 -13.78
C TRP A 99 -3.11 25.96 -15.17
N ARG A 100 -2.10 26.23 -15.99
CA ARG A 100 -1.95 25.55 -17.29
C ARG A 100 -1.82 24.03 -17.14
N TYR A 101 -1.13 23.57 -16.10
CA TYR A 101 -0.94 22.13 -15.82
C TYR A 101 -2.24 21.48 -15.35
N VAL A 102 -3.04 22.18 -14.53
CA VAL A 102 -4.38 21.73 -14.15
C VAL A 102 -5.27 21.59 -15.38
N ARG A 103 -5.21 22.54 -16.33
CA ARG A 103 -5.97 22.45 -17.58
C ARG A 103 -5.56 21.25 -18.42
N GLU A 104 -4.26 20.96 -18.54
CA GLU A 104 -3.77 19.76 -19.22
C GLU A 104 -4.29 18.49 -18.55
N ALA A 105 -4.25 18.42 -17.21
CA ALA A 105 -4.81 17.30 -16.46
C ALA A 105 -6.33 17.15 -16.63
N ILE A 106 -7.09 18.26 -16.72
CA ILE A 106 -8.54 18.24 -16.99
C ILE A 106 -8.82 17.57 -18.33
N HIS A 107 -8.08 17.92 -19.38
CA HIS A 107 -8.23 17.27 -20.69
C HIS A 107 -7.90 15.78 -20.62
N ARG A 108 -6.79 15.40 -19.95
CA ARG A 108 -6.45 13.97 -19.72
C ARG A 108 -7.53 13.21 -18.97
N ALA A 109 -8.18 13.84 -17.97
CA ALA A 109 -9.24 13.23 -17.18
C ALA A 109 -10.55 13.07 -17.97
N ASP A 110 -10.88 14.04 -18.83
CA ASP A 110 -12.02 14.00 -19.75
C ASP A 110 -11.84 12.91 -20.81
N ASP A 111 -10.66 12.86 -21.43
CA ASP A 111 -10.29 11.83 -22.42
C ASP A 111 -10.36 10.42 -21.83
N ARG A 112 -10.02 10.26 -20.54
CA ARG A 112 -10.18 9.01 -19.78
C ARG A 112 -11.63 8.72 -19.36
N GLY A 113 -12.55 9.67 -19.51
CA GLY A 113 -13.95 9.54 -19.10
C GLY A 113 -14.16 9.46 -17.59
N ILE A 114 -13.21 9.98 -16.80
CA ILE A 114 -13.22 10.00 -15.32
C ILE A 114 -13.58 11.38 -14.74
N LEU A 115 -13.61 12.41 -15.58
CA LEU A 115 -14.08 13.75 -15.27
C LEU A 115 -14.97 14.20 -16.44
N GLU A 116 -15.99 15.01 -16.17
CA GLU A 116 -16.78 15.62 -17.24
C GLU A 116 -16.38 17.08 -17.41
N THR A 117 -16.25 17.51 -18.66
CA THR A 117 -15.94 18.90 -18.99
C THR A 117 -16.98 19.51 -19.91
N ARG A 118 -17.19 20.81 -19.80
CA ARG A 118 -17.93 21.59 -20.79
C ARG A 118 -17.38 23.00 -20.90
N LYS A 119 -17.72 23.67 -22.01
CA LYS A 119 -17.33 25.06 -22.24
C LYS A 119 -18.54 25.98 -22.08
N ASN A 120 -18.40 27.00 -21.24
CA ASN A 120 -19.36 28.07 -21.06
C ASN A 120 -18.67 29.41 -21.35
N GLY A 121 -18.84 29.93 -22.57
CA GLY A 121 -18.09 31.08 -23.07
C GLY A 121 -16.58 30.80 -23.08
N ASN A 122 -15.81 31.54 -22.28
CA ASN A 122 -14.36 31.34 -22.13
C ASN A 122 -13.99 30.49 -20.90
N ARG A 123 -14.97 29.98 -20.14
CA ARG A 123 -14.76 29.17 -18.94
C ARG A 123 -14.86 27.69 -19.28
N ILE A 124 -13.90 26.93 -18.75
CA ILE A 124 -13.96 25.46 -18.73
C ILE A 124 -14.62 25.09 -17.41
N GLU A 125 -15.82 24.56 -17.48
CA GLU A 125 -16.51 24.03 -16.31
C GLU A 125 -16.22 22.53 -16.21
N ILE A 126 -16.06 22.05 -14.98
CA ILE A 126 -15.81 20.65 -14.67
C ILE A 126 -16.90 20.13 -13.74
N ARG A 127 -17.13 18.83 -13.80
CA ARG A 127 -17.99 18.09 -12.87
C ARG A 127 -17.42 16.70 -12.66
N ARG A 128 -17.39 16.23 -11.41
CA ARG A 128 -17.00 14.85 -11.11
C ARG A 128 -18.07 13.89 -11.62
N LYS A 129 -17.63 12.80 -12.26
CA LYS A 129 -18.52 11.70 -12.65
C LYS A 129 -18.83 10.78 -11.47
N TRP A 130 -17.84 10.59 -10.60
CA TRP A 130 -17.94 9.84 -9.35
C TRP A 130 -17.17 10.57 -8.25
N ALA A 131 -17.60 10.39 -7.00
CA ALA A 131 -16.77 10.80 -5.86
C ALA A 131 -15.58 9.85 -5.74
N TYR A 132 -14.37 10.38 -5.56
CA TYR A 132 -13.21 9.55 -5.24
C TYR A 132 -13.42 8.96 -3.83
N PRO A 133 -13.45 7.63 -3.68
CA PRO A 133 -13.74 7.02 -2.40
C PRO A 133 -12.49 7.01 -1.51
N ASP A 134 -12.71 7.01 -0.20
CA ASP A 134 -11.71 6.56 0.75
C ASP A 134 -11.77 5.04 0.79
N TRP A 135 -10.81 4.38 0.15
CA TRP A 135 -10.85 2.95 -0.15
C TRP A 135 -9.73 2.16 0.52
N LEU A 136 -8.72 2.83 1.05
CA LEU A 136 -7.56 2.24 1.65
C LEU A 136 -7.66 2.46 3.16
N GLU A 137 -7.73 1.38 3.91
CA GLU A 137 -7.88 1.41 5.36
C GLU A 137 -6.53 1.23 6.06
N ARG A 138 -5.63 0.43 5.46
CA ARG A 138 -4.31 0.14 6.02
C ARG A 138 -3.28 -0.22 4.96
N ILE A 139 -2.04 0.18 5.20
CA ILE A 139 -0.84 -0.20 4.45
C ILE A 139 0.05 -1.02 5.38
N VAL A 140 0.36 -2.25 4.98
CA VAL A 140 1.27 -3.13 5.72
C VAL A 140 2.49 -3.40 4.84
N ALA A 141 3.68 -3.18 5.40
CA ALA A 141 4.94 -3.50 4.74
C ALA A 141 5.53 -4.79 5.32
N ILE A 142 5.92 -5.74 4.46
CA ILE A 142 6.54 -6.99 4.85
C ILE A 142 7.90 -7.11 4.12
N GLU A 143 8.97 -7.21 4.89
CA GLU A 143 10.31 -7.55 4.40
C GLU A 143 10.51 -9.06 4.45
N ASN A 144 11.06 -9.65 3.38
CA ASN A 144 11.21 -11.09 3.29
C ASN A 144 12.64 -11.51 3.64
N LYS A 145 12.79 -12.31 4.70
CA LYS A 145 14.07 -12.91 5.08
C LYS A 145 13.89 -14.39 5.44
N PRO A 146 13.94 -15.31 4.45
CA PRO A 146 13.65 -16.74 4.67
C PRO A 146 14.60 -17.42 5.67
N ASP A 147 15.79 -16.87 5.85
CA ASP A 147 16.90 -17.35 6.68
C ASP A 147 17.18 -16.35 7.81
N LEU A 148 16.16 -15.95 8.56
CA LEU A 148 16.30 -14.99 9.66
C LEU A 148 17.02 -15.61 10.87
N ASP A 149 18.35 -15.57 10.84
CA ASP A 149 19.22 -15.83 12.00
C ASP A 149 19.61 -14.52 12.72
N ALA A 150 20.34 -14.62 13.85
CA ALA A 150 20.74 -13.45 14.63
C ALA A 150 21.61 -12.46 13.81
N SER A 151 22.41 -12.95 12.88
CA SER A 151 23.22 -12.07 12.02
C SER A 151 22.36 -11.37 10.97
N ALA A 152 21.40 -12.07 10.39
CA ALA A 152 20.43 -11.52 9.45
C ALA A 152 19.52 -10.49 10.12
N ALA A 153 19.07 -10.76 11.35
CA ALA A 153 18.28 -9.83 12.16
C ALA A 153 19.03 -8.50 12.38
N ARG A 154 20.30 -8.54 12.82
CA ARG A 154 21.12 -7.33 12.97
C ARG A 154 21.32 -6.55 11.68
N ALA A 155 21.49 -7.25 10.56
CA ALA A 155 21.66 -6.61 9.26
C ALA A 155 20.37 -5.92 8.78
N LEU A 156 19.22 -6.52 9.10
CA LEU A 156 17.90 -6.01 8.73
C LEU A 156 17.41 -4.91 9.68
N GLY A 157 17.84 -4.92 10.95
CA GLY A 157 17.37 -4.02 12.01
C GLY A 157 17.36 -2.55 11.59
N ALA A 158 18.47 -2.02 11.07
CA ALA A 158 18.57 -0.62 10.66
C ALA A 158 17.57 -0.23 9.54
N GLN A 159 17.19 -1.17 8.67
CA GLN A 159 16.19 -0.93 7.64
C GLN A 159 14.78 -0.85 8.24
N LEU A 160 14.44 -1.76 9.16
CA LEU A 160 13.15 -1.76 9.83
C LEU A 160 13.02 -0.57 10.80
N GLU A 161 14.09 -0.21 11.51
CA GLU A 161 14.13 1.00 12.33
C GLU A 161 13.78 2.24 11.50
N TYR A 162 14.33 2.32 10.28
CA TYR A 162 14.01 3.38 9.35
C TYR A 162 12.54 3.33 8.91
N ASP A 163 11.98 2.15 8.60
CA ASP A 163 10.57 2.04 8.21
C ASP A 163 9.62 2.41 9.34
N VAL A 164 9.91 1.95 10.56
CA VAL A 164 9.17 2.28 11.78
C VAL A 164 9.23 3.79 12.03
N ALA A 165 10.42 4.38 11.97
CA ALA A 165 10.60 5.82 12.18
C ALA A 165 9.90 6.65 11.10
N MET A 166 9.93 6.21 9.84
CA MET A 166 9.28 6.93 8.74
C MET A 166 7.75 6.87 8.78
N GLY A 167 7.16 5.84 9.41
CA GLY A 167 5.71 5.71 9.58
C GLY A 167 4.93 5.76 8.26
N VAL A 168 5.51 5.28 7.15
CA VAL A 168 4.86 5.31 5.83
C VAL A 168 3.81 4.21 5.68
N ALA A 169 4.02 3.08 6.37
CA ALA A 169 3.07 1.98 6.49
C ALA A 169 2.53 1.98 7.93
N ASP A 170 1.29 1.55 8.10
CA ASP A 170 0.65 1.41 9.41
C ASP A 170 1.28 0.29 10.24
N GLU A 171 1.82 -0.74 9.57
CA GLU A 171 2.52 -1.86 10.20
C GLU A 171 3.73 -2.28 9.38
N VAL A 172 4.78 -2.71 10.08
CA VAL A 172 6.02 -3.24 9.50
C VAL A 172 6.24 -4.66 10.02
N TRP A 173 6.53 -5.58 9.11
CA TRP A 173 6.71 -7.00 9.40
C TRP A 173 7.97 -7.55 8.74
N VAL A 174 8.49 -8.63 9.32
CA VAL A 174 9.46 -9.52 8.67
C VAL A 174 8.82 -10.89 8.49
N ALA A 175 8.82 -11.41 7.27
CA ALA A 175 8.47 -12.79 6.99
C ALA A 175 9.73 -13.65 6.92
N THR A 176 9.77 -14.71 7.71
CA THR A 176 10.83 -15.73 7.72
C THR A 176 10.25 -17.12 7.51
N ARG A 177 11.06 -18.08 7.11
CA ARG A 177 10.61 -19.47 6.98
C ARG A 177 10.31 -20.07 8.36
N GLU A 178 9.24 -20.85 8.45
CA GLU A 178 8.99 -21.72 9.60
C GLU A 178 10.03 -22.84 9.65
N THR A 179 10.68 -23.02 10.80
CA THR A 179 11.69 -24.08 11.00
C THR A 179 11.20 -25.19 11.93
N GLY A 180 9.97 -25.12 12.41
CA GLY A 180 9.43 -25.99 13.47
C GLY A 180 10.05 -25.75 14.86
N GLU A 181 10.96 -24.79 14.97
CA GLU A 181 11.54 -24.31 16.22
C GLU A 181 10.93 -22.95 16.58
N ARG A 182 10.81 -22.65 17.88
CA ARG A 182 10.37 -21.31 18.28
C ARG A 182 11.43 -20.30 17.85
N VAL A 183 10.96 -19.15 17.34
CA VAL A 183 11.83 -18.00 17.05
C VAL A 183 12.67 -17.69 18.29
N GLU A 184 13.99 -17.70 18.13
CA GLU A 184 14.91 -17.54 19.24
C GLU A 184 14.77 -16.15 19.88
N PRO A 185 14.84 -16.03 21.22
CA PRO A 185 14.75 -14.75 21.92
C PRO A 185 15.68 -13.65 21.37
N VAL A 186 16.88 -14.04 20.93
CA VAL A 186 17.89 -13.12 20.39
C VAL A 186 17.44 -12.40 19.12
N LEU A 187 16.55 -13.02 18.33
CA LEU A 187 16.00 -12.40 17.12
C LEU A 187 15.11 -11.19 17.46
N PHE A 188 14.43 -11.21 18.60
CA PHE A 188 13.61 -10.08 19.04
C PHE A 188 14.44 -8.92 19.60
N GLU A 189 15.66 -9.17 20.08
CA GLU A 189 16.54 -8.11 20.59
C GLU A 189 17.19 -7.29 19.47
N ASP A 190 17.37 -7.91 18.30
CA ASP A 190 18.06 -7.32 17.14
C ASP A 190 17.10 -6.64 16.13
N LEU A 191 15.78 -6.71 16.35
CA LEU A 191 14.74 -6.07 15.53
C LEU A 191 13.98 -4.99 16.34
N PRO A 192 13.41 -3.96 15.68
CA PRO A 192 12.55 -3.00 16.38
C PRO A 192 11.37 -3.68 17.05
N ILE A 193 11.03 -3.26 18.27
CA ILE A 193 9.94 -3.86 19.05
C ILE A 193 8.55 -3.63 18.41
N GLU A 194 8.44 -2.63 17.54
CA GLU A 194 7.26 -2.31 16.74
C GLU A 194 7.06 -3.27 15.57
N ALA A 195 8.12 -3.93 15.09
CA ALA A 195 8.07 -4.78 13.91
C ALA A 195 7.52 -6.17 14.26
N GLY A 196 6.54 -6.63 13.47
CA GLY A 196 6.00 -7.98 13.58
C GLY A 196 6.90 -9.04 12.94
N ILE A 197 6.74 -10.29 13.33
CA ILE A 197 7.44 -11.45 12.75
C ILE A 197 6.42 -12.50 12.32
N LEU A 198 6.44 -12.86 11.05
CA LEU A 198 5.68 -13.95 10.44
C LEU A 198 6.58 -15.14 10.19
N ALA A 199 6.23 -16.31 10.72
CA ALA A 199 6.83 -17.58 10.34
C ALA A 199 5.96 -18.22 9.25
N LEU A 200 6.45 -18.24 8.02
CA LEU A 200 5.76 -18.76 6.84
C LEU A 200 6.24 -20.17 6.52
N GLU A 201 5.32 -21.11 6.38
CA GLU A 201 5.54 -22.39 5.68
C GLU A 201 5.21 -22.19 4.19
N PRO A 202 6.23 -21.97 3.34
CA PRO A 202 6.01 -21.60 1.96
C PRO A 202 5.32 -22.70 1.17
N ASP A 203 5.49 -23.98 1.46
CA ASP A 203 4.91 -25.05 0.65
C ASP A 203 3.39 -25.17 0.84
N ASP A 204 2.94 -25.07 2.09
CA ASP A 204 1.52 -25.17 2.46
C ASP A 204 0.78 -23.81 2.39
N LEU A 205 1.51 -22.70 2.25
CA LEU A 205 0.97 -21.34 2.31
C LEU A 205 0.22 -21.09 3.61
N THR A 206 0.86 -21.42 4.73
CA THR A 206 0.39 -21.08 6.07
C THR A 206 1.42 -20.20 6.75
N ALA A 207 0.96 -19.29 7.61
CA ALA A 207 1.86 -18.49 8.43
C ALA A 207 1.36 -18.40 9.87
N GLU A 208 2.28 -18.35 10.81
CA GLU A 208 2.03 -18.06 12.22
C GLU A 208 2.65 -16.71 12.60
N VAL A 209 1.93 -15.93 13.43
CA VAL A 209 2.48 -14.73 14.03
C VAL A 209 3.39 -15.11 15.21
N ALA A 210 4.70 -15.05 14.98
CA ALA A 210 5.68 -15.23 16.05
C ALA A 210 5.77 -14.01 16.96
N TRP A 211 5.50 -12.81 16.41
CA TRP A 211 5.43 -11.56 17.14
C TRP A 211 4.48 -10.59 16.44
N HIS A 212 3.54 -10.01 17.19
CA HIS A 212 2.61 -9.03 16.62
C HIS A 212 3.27 -7.66 16.48
N PRO A 213 3.04 -6.96 15.36
CA PRO A 213 3.51 -5.59 15.17
C PRO A 213 2.75 -4.63 16.08
N ARG A 214 3.24 -3.41 16.16
CA ARG A 214 2.46 -2.27 16.63
C ARG A 214 1.95 -1.46 15.45
N SER A 215 0.73 -0.94 15.57
CA SER A 215 0.27 0.12 14.68
C SER A 215 1.11 1.37 14.88
N LEU A 216 1.62 1.92 13.79
CA LEU A 216 2.47 3.10 13.76
C LEU A 216 1.63 4.39 13.67
N ALA A 217 2.18 5.50 14.17
CA ALA A 217 1.53 6.80 14.13
C ALA A 217 1.74 7.48 12.77
N VAL A 218 1.09 6.99 11.73
CA VAL A 218 1.29 7.45 10.32
C VAL A 218 0.84 8.89 10.06
N ASP A 219 0.02 9.46 10.95
CA ASP A 219 -0.45 10.85 10.89
C ASP A 219 0.47 11.84 11.63
N GLU A 220 1.48 11.34 12.34
CA GLU A 220 2.46 12.14 13.06
C GLU A 220 3.80 12.13 12.32
N PRO A 221 4.53 13.26 12.27
CA PRO A 221 5.90 13.25 11.76
C PRO A 221 6.78 12.32 12.59
N GLY A 222 7.53 11.46 11.90
CA GLY A 222 8.63 10.67 12.48
C GLY A 222 9.81 11.48 12.97
#